data_AF-A0A963VF06-F1
#
_entry.id   AF-A0A963VF06-F1
#
_cell.length_a   1.000
_cell.length_b   1.000
_cell.length_c   1.000
_cell.angle_alpha   90.00
_cell.angle_beta   90.00
_cell.angle_gamma   90.00
#
_symmetry.space_group_name_H-M   'P 1'
#
loop_
_entity.id
_entity.type
_entity.pdbx_description
1 polymer ?
#
loop_
_entity_poly.entity_id
_entity_poly.type
_entity_poly.pdbx_seq_one_letter_code
_entity_poly.pdbx_strand_id
1 'polypeptide(L)'
;GTNDLTQMTYGLSRDDAGRFMGAYVQQGVYAEDPFHVLDSDGVGELLLIGSERGREVRPEVTISVCGEHGGNPESIAFCRRAGFDYVSCSPFRVPVARLAAAHFALLEPRQDSERI
;
A
#
# COMPACT_ATOMS: atom_id res chain seq x y z
N GLY A 1 9.00 0.53 -4.28
CA GLY A 1 8.32 -0.65 -4.82
C GLY A 1 7.98 -1.56 -3.67
N THR A 2 6.69 -1.74 -3.39
CA THR A 2 6.25 -2.50 -2.20
C THR A 2 6.52 -4.00 -2.31
N ASN A 3 6.68 -4.53 -3.52
CA ASN A 3 6.97 -5.95 -3.70
C ASN A 3 8.32 -6.33 -3.09
N ASP A 4 9.40 -5.67 -3.53
CA ASP A 4 10.73 -5.88 -2.96
C ASP A 4 10.81 -5.50 -1.48
N LEU A 5 10.08 -4.47 -1.08
CA LEU A 5 10.01 -4.10 0.34
C LEU A 5 9.40 -5.24 1.16
N THR A 6 8.26 -5.82 0.76
CA THR A 6 7.68 -7.01 1.39
C THR A 6 8.68 -8.17 1.44
N GLN A 7 9.39 -8.45 0.33
CA GLN A 7 10.39 -9.52 0.28
C GLN A 7 11.46 -9.33 1.37
N MET A 8 11.99 -8.12 1.50
CA MET A 8 13.06 -7.82 2.46
C MET A 8 12.55 -7.74 3.89
N THR A 9 11.35 -7.21 4.11
CA THR A 9 10.73 -7.11 5.45
C THR A 9 10.44 -8.49 6.03
N TYR A 10 9.88 -9.39 5.23
CA TYR A 10 9.54 -10.74 5.68
C TYR A 10 10.66 -11.76 5.49
N GLY A 11 11.71 -11.43 4.74
CA GLY A 11 12.75 -12.39 4.34
C GLY A 11 12.21 -13.48 3.41
N LEU A 12 11.25 -13.14 2.54
CA LEU A 12 10.58 -14.07 1.63
C LEU A 12 10.95 -13.78 0.18
N SER A 13 11.41 -14.80 -0.54
CA SER A 13 11.47 -14.77 -2.01
C SER A 13 10.06 -14.93 -2.56
N ARG A 14 9.57 -13.97 -3.36
CA ARG A 14 8.24 -14.03 -3.97
C ARG A 14 8.09 -15.26 -4.88
N ASP A 15 9.13 -15.56 -5.65
CA ASP A 15 9.12 -16.67 -6.61
C ASP A 15 9.04 -18.05 -5.91
N ASP A 16 9.53 -18.14 -4.66
CA ASP A 16 9.46 -19.36 -3.86
C ASP A 16 8.25 -19.39 -2.91
N ALA A 17 7.75 -18.22 -2.49
CA ALA A 17 6.66 -18.07 -1.53
C ALA A 17 5.38 -18.77 -1.98
N GLY A 18 5.09 -18.77 -3.29
CA GLY A 18 3.91 -19.44 -3.85
C GLY A 18 3.82 -20.94 -3.53
N ARG A 19 4.93 -21.60 -3.17
CA ARG A 19 4.96 -23.03 -2.81
C ARG A 19 4.37 -23.32 -1.43
N PHE A 20 4.38 -22.35 -0.51
CA PHE A 20 3.97 -22.57 0.89
C PHE A 20 3.00 -21.52 1.43
N MET A 21 2.87 -20.35 0.78
CA MET A 21 2.07 -19.24 1.28
C MET A 21 0.61 -19.62 1.52
N GLY A 22 0.00 -20.38 0.60
CA GLY A 22 -1.37 -20.86 0.77
C GLY A 22 -1.56 -21.73 2.02
N ALA A 23 -0.58 -22.57 2.38
CA ALA A 23 -0.63 -23.37 3.60
C ALA A 23 -0.48 -22.50 4.86
N TYR A 24 0.36 -21.46 4.81
CA TYR A 24 0.56 -20.53 5.92
C TYR A 24 -0.69 -19.69 6.20
N VAL A 25 -1.36 -19.23 5.15
CA VAL A 25 -2.66 -18.54 5.26
C VAL A 25 -3.72 -19.47 5.84
N GLN A 26 -3.84 -20.72 5.35
CA GLN A 26 -4.78 -21.70 5.89
C GLN A 26 -4.55 -22.05 7.36
N GLN A 27 -3.29 -22.02 7.80
CA GLN A 27 -2.90 -22.26 9.19
C GLN A 27 -3.00 -21.00 10.07
N GLY A 28 -3.36 -19.84 9.50
CA GLY A 28 -3.46 -18.57 10.23
C GLY A 28 -2.11 -17.99 10.64
N VAL A 29 -1.01 -18.42 10.01
CA VAL A 29 0.32 -17.80 10.20
C VAL A 29 0.30 -16.38 9.63
N TYR A 30 -0.36 -16.21 8.48
CA TYR A 30 -0.70 -14.92 7.90
C TYR A 30 -2.21 -14.83 7.71
N ALA A 31 -2.77 -13.63 7.85
CA ALA A 31 -4.18 -13.39 7.55
C ALA A 31 -4.45 -13.51 6.04
N GLU A 32 -3.55 -12.97 5.22
CA GLU A 32 -3.60 -12.96 3.75
C GLU A 32 -2.17 -13.01 3.18
N ASP A 33 -2.05 -13.28 1.87
CA ASP A 33 -0.76 -13.21 1.18
C ASP A 33 -0.23 -11.76 1.15
N PRO A 34 0.92 -11.45 1.80
CA PRO A 34 1.45 -10.09 1.90
C PRO A 34 1.98 -9.52 0.57
N PHE A 35 2.03 -10.32 -0.50
CA PHE A 35 2.32 -9.86 -1.87
C PHE A 35 1.06 -9.45 -2.64
N HIS A 36 -0.14 -9.76 -2.12
CA HIS A 36 -1.42 -9.39 -2.70
C HIS A 36 -2.12 -8.26 -1.93
N VAL A 37 -2.03 -8.30 -0.61
CA VAL A 37 -2.54 -7.28 0.30
C VAL A 37 -1.35 -6.68 1.05
N LEU A 38 -1.29 -5.35 1.12
CA LEU A 38 -0.23 -4.68 1.86
C LEU A 38 -0.41 -4.96 3.35
N ASP A 39 0.61 -5.53 3.98
CA ASP A 39 0.74 -5.57 5.43
C ASP A 39 0.90 -4.15 5.97
N SER A 40 -0.12 -3.63 6.64
CA SER A 40 -0.12 -2.27 7.19
C SER A 40 0.80 -2.11 8.39
N ASP A 41 1.04 -3.19 9.13
CA ASP A 41 1.64 -3.11 10.47
C ASP A 41 3.16 -3.30 10.42
N GLY A 42 3.66 -4.08 9.44
CA GLY A 42 5.10 -4.22 9.18
C GLY A 42 5.55 -3.41 7.97
N VAL A 43 5.17 -3.82 6.77
CA VAL A 43 5.60 -3.13 5.52
C VAL A 43 5.06 -1.70 5.47
N GLY A 44 3.82 -1.49 5.91
CA GLY A 44 3.19 -0.18 6.01
C GLY A 44 3.93 0.77 6.93
N GLU A 45 4.39 0.30 8.10
CA GLU A 45 5.19 1.10 9.02
C GLU A 45 6.50 1.59 8.37
N LEU A 46 7.18 0.73 7.62
CA LEU A 46 8.38 1.13 6.86
C LEU A 46 8.08 2.18 5.79
N LEU A 47 6.92 2.07 5.13
CA LEU A 47 6.46 3.09 4.17
C LEU A 47 6.19 4.43 4.87
N LEU A 48 5.56 4.42 6.05
CA LEU A 48 5.31 5.62 6.85
C LEU A 48 6.62 6.30 7.25
N ILE A 49 7.55 5.54 7.84
CA ILE A 49 8.89 6.04 8.23
C ILE A 49 9.60 6.66 7.03
N GLY A 50 9.60 5.98 5.88
CA GLY A 50 10.23 6.48 4.66
C GLY A 50 9.59 7.76 4.14
N SER A 51 8.26 7.84 4.22
CA SER A 51 7.51 9.00 3.75
C SER A 51 7.68 10.23 4.64
N GLU A 52 7.64 10.03 5.96
CA GLU A 52 7.81 11.07 6.97
C GLU A 52 9.21 11.68 6.85
N ARG A 53 10.25 10.85 6.92
CA ARG A 53 11.65 11.30 6.79
C ARG A 53 11.94 11.95 5.44
N GLY A 54 11.30 11.45 4.37
CA GLY A 54 11.41 12.06 3.05
C GLY A 54 10.86 13.49 3.02
N ARG A 55 9.70 13.70 3.64
CA ARG A 55 9.02 15.01 3.71
C ARG A 55 9.63 15.96 4.74
N GLU A 56 10.24 15.47 5.79
CA GLU A 56 11.04 16.28 6.72
C GLU A 56 12.17 17.03 6.00
N VAL A 57 12.81 16.38 5.03
CA VAL A 57 13.92 16.96 4.26
C VAL A 57 13.43 17.74 3.04
N ARG A 58 12.41 17.22 2.34
CA ARG A 58 11.81 17.85 1.16
C ARG A 58 10.28 17.77 1.25
N PRO A 59 9.60 18.80 1.77
CA PRO A 59 8.15 18.77 2.01
C PRO A 59 7.32 18.43 0.76
N GLU A 60 7.74 18.93 -0.41
CA GLU A 60 7.05 18.75 -1.69
C GLU A 60 7.49 17.46 -2.44
N VAL A 61 8.14 16.50 -1.76
CA VAL A 61 8.50 15.24 -2.42
C VAL A 61 7.25 14.46 -2.79
N THR A 62 7.15 14.11 -4.07
CA THR A 62 6.13 13.18 -4.56
C THR A 62 6.46 11.76 -4.10
N ILE A 63 5.50 11.11 -3.44
CA ILE A 63 5.57 9.77 -2.90
C ILE A 63 4.48 8.92 -3.54
N SER A 64 4.85 7.73 -3.99
CA SER A 64 3.92 6.82 -4.63
C SER A 64 4.22 5.35 -4.34
N VAL A 65 3.18 4.53 -4.52
CA VAL A 65 3.28 3.07 -4.47
C VAL A 65 3.02 2.51 -5.86
N CYS A 66 3.86 1.56 -6.25
CA CYS A 66 3.74 0.82 -7.51
C CYS A 66 3.66 -0.69 -7.26
N GLY A 67 3.12 -1.41 -8.24
CA GLY A 67 3.05 -2.87 -8.24
C GLY A 67 1.65 -3.38 -7.91
N GLU A 68 1.58 -4.61 -7.42
CA GLU A 68 0.32 -5.32 -7.16
C GLU A 68 -0.57 -4.57 -6.16
N HIS A 69 0.02 -4.05 -5.08
CA HIS A 69 -0.68 -3.29 -4.05
C HIS A 69 -1.28 -1.98 -4.56
N GLY A 70 -0.71 -1.38 -5.62
CA GLY A 70 -1.27 -0.16 -6.23
C GLY A 70 -2.64 -0.37 -6.88
N GLY A 71 -3.07 -1.62 -7.07
CA GLY A 71 -4.39 -1.98 -7.57
C GLY A 71 -5.28 -2.71 -6.55
N ASN A 72 -4.85 -2.82 -5.29
CA ASN A 72 -5.63 -3.41 -4.20
C ASN A 72 -6.40 -2.30 -3.46
N PRO A 73 -7.73 -2.39 -3.26
CA PRO A 73 -8.50 -1.34 -2.60
C PRO A 73 -8.03 -0.98 -1.18
N GLU A 74 -7.68 -1.96 -0.36
CA GLU A 74 -7.24 -1.73 1.03
C GLU A 74 -5.86 -1.06 1.08
N SER A 75 -4.94 -1.50 0.23
CA SER A 75 -3.64 -0.85 0.04
C SER A 75 -3.80 0.60 -0.44
N ILE A 76 -4.76 0.87 -1.33
CA ILE A 76 -5.06 2.24 -1.78
C ILE A 76 -5.61 3.07 -0.62
N ALA A 77 -6.50 2.53 0.20
CA ALA A 77 -7.01 3.21 1.39
C ALA A 77 -5.88 3.55 2.36
N PHE A 78 -4.94 2.63 2.58
CA PHE A 78 -3.73 2.88 3.37
C PHE A 78 -2.90 4.03 2.78
N CYS A 79 -2.59 3.98 1.48
CA CYS A 79 -1.79 5.00 0.82
C CYS A 79 -2.43 6.40 0.91
N ARG A 80 -3.77 6.46 0.79
CA ARG A 80 -4.52 7.71 0.96
C ARG A 80 -4.40 8.27 2.38
N ARG A 81 -4.61 7.45 3.41
CA ARG A 81 -4.47 7.86 4.82
C ARG A 81 -3.03 8.28 5.15
N ALA A 82 -2.05 7.61 4.56
CA ALA A 82 -0.63 7.96 4.67
C ALA A 82 -0.26 9.26 3.90
N GLY A 83 -1.20 9.83 3.14
CA GLY A 83 -1.00 11.05 2.36
C GLY A 83 -0.09 10.86 1.16
N PHE A 84 -0.05 9.69 0.53
CA PHE A 84 0.75 9.44 -0.67
C PHE A 84 0.06 10.07 -1.89
N ASP A 85 0.87 10.56 -2.83
CA ASP A 85 0.38 11.41 -3.92
C ASP A 85 -0.35 10.62 -5.00
N TYR A 86 0.13 9.43 -5.33
CA TYR A 86 -0.53 8.55 -6.30
C TYR A 86 -0.18 7.07 -6.11
N VAL A 87 -0.99 6.22 -6.75
CA VAL A 87 -0.72 4.79 -6.92
C VAL A 87 -0.53 4.46 -8.40
N SER A 88 0.32 3.47 -8.67
CA SER A 88 0.57 2.95 -10.01
C SER A 88 0.30 1.45 -10.04
N CYS A 89 -0.55 1.02 -10.98
CA CYS A 89 -0.95 -0.37 -11.14
C CYS A 89 -1.00 -0.76 -12.63
N SER A 90 -1.17 -2.05 -12.89
CA SER A 90 -1.30 -2.56 -14.27
C SER A 90 -2.51 -1.95 -14.98
N PRO A 91 -2.49 -1.81 -16.32
CA PRO A 91 -3.54 -1.11 -17.07
C PRO A 91 -4.96 -1.59 -16.77
N PHE A 92 -5.15 -2.90 -16.63
CA PHE A 92 -6.46 -3.50 -16.33
C PHE A 92 -6.97 -3.21 -14.91
N ARG A 93 -6.08 -2.87 -13.97
CA ARG A 93 -6.45 -2.50 -12.59
C ARG A 93 -6.72 -1.01 -12.43
N VAL A 94 -6.40 -0.17 -13.43
CA VAL A 94 -6.63 1.28 -13.37
C VAL A 94 -8.10 1.64 -13.06
N PRO A 95 -9.12 1.03 -13.67
CA PRO A 95 -10.51 1.34 -13.33
C PRO A 95 -10.85 1.04 -11.86
N VAL A 96 -10.38 -0.09 -11.34
CA VAL A 96 -10.57 -0.48 -9.93
C VAL A 96 -9.85 0.48 -9.00
N ALA A 97 -8.60 0.83 -9.31
CA ALA A 97 -7.82 1.75 -8.50
C ALA A 97 -8.48 3.13 -8.40
N ARG A 98 -9.01 3.64 -9.53
CA ARG A 98 -9.75 4.91 -9.57
C ARG A 98 -11.03 4.85 -8.75
N LEU A 99 -11.81 3.77 -8.87
CA LEU A 99 -13.03 3.58 -8.10
C LEU A 99 -12.74 3.50 -6.60
N ALA A 100 -11.74 2.71 -6.20
CA ALA A 100 -11.32 2.60 -4.81
C ALA A 100 -10.85 3.94 -4.25
N ALA A 101 -9.99 4.66 -4.98
CA ALA A 101 -9.50 5.97 -4.55
C ALA A 101 -10.65 6.98 -4.34
N ALA A 102 -11.63 7.01 -5.26
CA ALA A 102 -12.81 7.85 -5.13
C ALA A 102 -13.70 7.41 -3.96
N HIS A 103 -13.92 6.11 -3.79
CA HIS A 103 -14.74 5.56 -2.71
C HIS A 103 -14.18 5.96 -1.34
N PHE A 104 -12.88 5.77 -1.10
CA PHE A 104 -12.28 6.14 0.18
C PHE A 104 -12.19 7.66 0.39
N ALA A 105 -12.03 8.44 -0.68
CA ALA A 105 -12.14 9.91 -0.59
C ALA A 105 -13.50 10.40 -0.09
N LEU A 106 -14.58 9.64 -0.34
CA LEU A 106 -15.93 9.96 0.14
C LEU A 106 -16.18 9.53 1.59
N LEU A 107 -15.43 8.54 2.09
CA LEU A 107 -15.57 8.01 3.45
C LEU A 107 -14.69 8.76 4.45
N GLU A 108 -13.58 9.34 3.99
CA GLU A 108 -12.73 10.20 4.80
C GLU A 108 -13.50 11.47 5.22
N PRO A 109 -13.44 11.88 6.49
CA PRO A 109 -14.05 13.15 6.92
C PRO A 109 -13.53 14.27 6.04
N ARG A 110 -14.43 15.10 5.50
CA ARG A 110 -14.02 16.33 4.82
C ARG A 110 -13.14 17.11 5.78
N GLN A 111 -11.86 17.28 5.43
CA GLN A 111 -11.09 18.39 5.96
C GLN A 111 -11.68 19.63 5.30
N ASP A 112 -12.71 20.18 5.93
CA ASP A 112 -13.26 21.46 5.53
C ASP A 112 -12.10 22.45 5.53
N SER A 113 -11.85 23.00 4.35
CA SER A 113 -10.83 24.00 4.10
C SER A 113 -11.20 25.26 4.89
N GLU A 114 -10.81 25.32 6.17
CA GLU A 114 -10.60 26.57 6.90
C GLU A 114 -9.37 27.27 6.29
N ARG A 115 -9.58 27.80 5.09
CA ARG A 115 -8.82 28.90 4.52
C ARG A 115 -9.83 29.91 3.99
N ILE A 116 -10.40 30.66 4.93
CA ILE A 116 -10.95 32.00 4.66
C ILE A 116 -9.81 32.99 4.84
#